data_AF-A0A3B9Q5M3-F1
#
_entry.id   AF-A0A3B9Q5M3-F1
#
_cell.length_a   1.000
_cell.length_b   1.000
_cell.length_c   1.000
_cell.angle_alpha   90.00
_cell.angle_beta   90.00
_cell.angle_gamma   90.00
#
_symmetry.space_group_name_H-M   'P 1'
#
loop_
_entity.id
_entity.type
_entity.pdbx_description
1 polymer ?
#
loop_
_entity_poly.entity_id
_entity_poly.type
_entity_poly.pdbx_seq_one_letter_code
_entity_poly.pdbx_strand_id
1 'polypeptide(L)'
;KKHKIFLVDFWNHGTLSSGCIAGGRTRGGGYLYIDWNGHVSPCVFVPYSPVNVKDIYAQGGTLNDIWANPFFADIRGWQESYWQSKGNWLAPCLNRDHHAILTRLIAKHEPDPIDESARAALLDPEYGKALEYYGELYENLSESIWHEQYLQDQRQKEFHVKGS
;
A
#
# COMPACT_ATOMS: atom_id res chain seq x y z
N LYS A 1 -29.82 5.24 21.48
CA LYS A 1 -28.50 5.90 21.26
C LYS A 1 -28.04 5.56 19.85
N LYS A 2 -27.78 6.55 18.97
CA LYS A 2 -27.13 6.29 17.67
C LYS A 2 -25.66 5.98 17.94
N HIS A 3 -25.21 4.77 17.64
CA HIS A 3 -23.78 4.44 17.71
C HIS A 3 -23.04 5.26 16.64
N LYS A 4 -22.10 6.11 17.06
CA LYS A 4 -21.22 6.84 16.14
C LYS A 4 -20.09 5.89 15.70
N ILE A 5 -20.39 4.99 14.78
CA ILE A 5 -19.40 4.09 14.18
C ILE A 5 -18.73 4.85 13.04
N PHE A 6 -17.40 4.88 13.08
CA PHE A 6 -16.58 5.43 12.01
C PHE A 6 -15.98 4.26 11.22
N LEU A 7 -16.39 4.11 9.97
CA LEU A 7 -15.93 3.06 9.08
C LEU A 7 -14.72 3.54 8.30
N VAL A 8 -13.69 2.72 8.23
CA VAL A 8 -12.42 3.03 7.55
C VAL A 8 -12.15 1.93 6.54
N ASP A 9 -11.74 2.36 5.35
CA ASP A 9 -11.14 1.53 4.31
C ASP A 9 -9.75 2.07 4.02
N PHE A 10 -8.72 1.23 4.07
CA PHE A 10 -7.32 1.68 4.02
C PHE A 10 -6.86 2.20 2.66
N TRP A 11 -7.63 1.94 1.60
CA TRP A 11 -7.37 2.52 0.29
C TRP A 11 -8.03 3.91 0.17
N ASN A 12 -9.34 4.00 0.39
CA ASN A 12 -10.07 5.26 0.27
C ASN A 12 -9.78 6.28 1.40
N HIS A 13 -9.34 5.79 2.56
CA HIS A 13 -9.04 6.61 3.73
C HIS A 13 -7.54 6.57 4.06
N GLY A 14 -6.69 6.57 3.04
CA GLY A 14 -5.24 6.66 3.19
C GLY A 14 -4.81 7.84 4.08
N THR A 15 -5.58 8.92 4.10
CA THR A 15 -5.35 10.08 4.97
C THR A 15 -5.48 9.80 6.46
N LEU A 16 -6.22 8.75 6.84
CA LEU A 16 -6.42 8.33 8.23
C LEU A 16 -5.42 7.25 8.64
N SER A 17 -4.97 6.45 7.66
CA SER A 17 -3.94 5.43 7.85
C SER A 17 -2.54 5.92 7.49
N SER A 18 -2.34 7.22 7.22
CA SER A 18 -1.03 7.77 6.87
C SER A 18 -0.41 7.11 5.61
N GLY A 19 -1.25 6.80 4.61
CA GLY A 19 -0.93 6.12 3.36
C GLY A 19 -1.26 4.62 3.35
N CYS A 20 -0.58 3.85 2.49
CA CYS A 20 -0.71 2.39 2.41
C CYS A 20 0.04 1.67 3.54
N ILE A 21 -0.62 0.69 4.17
CA ILE A 21 -0.13 -0.05 5.35
C ILE A 21 0.44 -1.45 5.03
N ALA A 22 0.58 -1.78 3.74
CA ALA A 22 1.14 -3.04 3.26
C ALA A 22 2.62 -3.20 3.60
N GLY A 23 3.14 -4.44 3.59
CA GLY A 23 4.58 -4.70 3.72
C GLY A 23 5.16 -4.46 5.13
N GLY A 24 4.29 -4.30 6.14
CA GLY A 24 4.67 -4.16 7.53
C GLY A 24 5.48 -2.91 7.86
N ARG A 25 5.01 -1.70 7.54
CA ARG A 25 5.68 -0.40 7.78
C ARG A 25 6.70 -0.30 8.94
N THR A 26 7.78 0.45 8.70
CA THR A 26 8.86 0.72 9.66
C THR A 26 8.46 1.58 10.85
N ARG A 27 7.46 2.46 10.70
CA ARG A 27 7.04 3.44 11.71
C ARG A 27 5.85 3.00 12.57
N GLY A 28 5.53 1.70 12.55
CA GLY A 28 4.33 1.12 13.16
C GLY A 28 3.08 1.27 12.28
N GLY A 29 2.00 0.56 12.65
CA GLY A 29 0.71 0.65 11.95
C GLY A 29 0.67 0.00 10.56
N GLY A 30 1.41 -1.08 10.34
CA GLY A 30 1.40 -1.86 9.10
C GLY A 30 1.07 -3.34 9.33
N TYR A 31 0.89 -4.10 8.25
CA TYR A 31 0.67 -5.53 8.32
C TYR A 31 1.34 -6.29 7.17
N LEU A 32 1.46 -7.61 7.37
CA LEU A 32 1.72 -8.60 6.33
C LEU A 32 0.51 -9.55 6.30
N TYR A 33 0.15 -10.04 5.12
CA TYR A 33 -0.93 -11.01 4.96
C TYR A 33 -0.35 -12.41 4.89
N ILE A 34 -0.85 -13.31 5.73
CA ILE A 34 -0.49 -14.73 5.72
C ILE A 34 -1.73 -15.53 5.34
N ASP A 35 -1.66 -16.31 4.26
CA ASP A 35 -2.77 -17.16 3.82
C ASP A 35 -2.82 -18.50 4.59
N TRP A 36 -3.83 -19.33 4.30
CA TRP A 36 -3.99 -20.64 4.93
C TRP A 36 -2.87 -21.65 4.57
N ASN A 37 -2.18 -21.43 3.45
CA ASN A 37 -1.04 -22.23 3.02
C ASN A 37 0.28 -21.78 3.66
N GLY A 38 0.29 -20.62 4.32
CA GLY A 38 1.46 -20.03 4.96
C GLY A 38 2.24 -19.06 4.07
N HIS A 39 1.77 -18.75 2.86
CA HIS A 39 2.40 -17.74 2.02
C HIS A 39 2.25 -16.37 2.68
N VAL A 40 3.36 -15.63 2.76
CA VAL A 40 3.36 -14.27 3.29
C VAL A 40 3.43 -13.27 2.15
N SER A 41 2.49 -12.36 2.07
CA SER A 41 2.42 -11.31 1.06
C SER A 41 2.28 -9.92 1.68
N PRO A 42 2.57 -8.83 0.95
CA PRO A 42 2.54 -7.49 1.51
C PRO A 42 1.14 -7.03 1.91
N CYS A 43 0.12 -7.50 1.19
CA CYS A 43 -1.28 -7.09 1.29
C CYS A 43 -2.13 -8.20 0.64
N VAL A 44 -3.36 -8.37 1.09
CA VAL A 44 -4.30 -9.34 0.47
C VAL A 44 -4.52 -9.06 -1.03
N PHE A 45 -4.34 -7.81 -1.46
CA PHE A 45 -4.44 -7.39 -2.87
C PHE A 45 -3.11 -7.40 -3.62
N VAL A 46 -2.02 -7.88 -3.01
CA VAL A 46 -0.72 -8.07 -3.65
C VAL A 46 -0.35 -9.55 -3.51
N PRO A 47 -0.96 -10.45 -4.31
CA PRO A 47 -0.93 -11.90 -4.10
C PRO A 47 0.38 -12.55 -4.55
N TYR A 48 1.51 -11.97 -4.13
CA TYR A 48 2.87 -12.43 -4.44
C TYR A 48 3.66 -12.59 -3.15
N SER A 49 4.28 -13.76 -2.98
CA SER A 49 4.92 -14.18 -1.75
C SER A 49 6.39 -14.56 -1.97
N PRO A 50 7.34 -13.90 -1.30
CA PRO A 50 8.75 -14.28 -1.37
C PRO A 50 9.11 -15.41 -0.38
N VAL A 51 8.23 -15.75 0.56
CA VAL A 51 8.50 -16.67 1.67
C VAL A 51 7.24 -17.39 2.15
N ASN A 52 7.40 -18.63 2.63
CA ASN A 52 6.38 -19.31 3.41
C ASN A 52 6.74 -19.27 4.91
N VAL A 53 5.79 -18.87 5.76
CA VAL A 53 6.00 -18.79 7.21
C VAL A 53 6.40 -20.14 7.81
N LYS A 54 5.87 -21.25 7.28
CA LYS A 54 6.17 -22.60 7.78
C LYS A 54 7.65 -22.93 7.58
N ASP A 55 8.21 -22.55 6.44
CA ASP A 55 9.61 -22.80 6.10
C ASP A 55 10.54 -21.97 6.96
N ILE A 56 10.22 -20.69 7.17
CA ILE A 56 11.00 -19.80 8.05
C ILE A 56 11.07 -20.37 9.47
N TYR A 57 9.94 -20.79 10.04
CA TYR A 57 9.92 -21.38 11.38
C TYR A 57 10.61 -22.76 11.44
N ALA A 58 10.48 -23.60 10.40
CA ALA A 58 11.17 -24.88 10.31
C ALA A 58 12.69 -24.74 10.31
N GLN A 59 13.20 -23.60 9.80
CA GLN A 59 14.62 -23.26 9.79
C GLN A 59 15.07 -22.53 11.07
N GLY A 60 14.20 -22.39 12.07
CA GLY A 60 14.50 -21.69 13.33
C GLY A 60 14.41 -20.17 13.25
N GLY A 61 13.87 -19.62 12.16
CA GLY A 61 13.62 -18.20 11.99
C GLY A 61 12.33 -17.73 12.67
N THR A 62 12.01 -16.44 12.46
CA THR A 62 10.96 -15.70 13.15
C THR A 62 10.18 -14.79 12.20
N LEU A 63 9.11 -14.17 12.70
CA LEU A 63 8.39 -13.12 11.96
C LEU A 63 9.28 -11.90 11.63
N ASN A 64 10.35 -11.65 12.40
CA ASN A 64 11.27 -10.56 12.09
C ASN A 64 12.10 -10.87 10.84
N ASP A 65 12.44 -12.13 10.60
CA ASP A 65 13.16 -12.57 9.39
C ASP A 65 12.27 -12.43 8.16
N ILE A 66 10.98 -12.78 8.30
CA ILE A 66 9.96 -12.50 7.29
C ILE A 66 9.87 -11.00 7.04
N TRP A 67 9.69 -10.19 8.08
CA TRP A 67 9.58 -8.75 7.96
C TRP A 67 10.81 -8.13 7.28
N ALA A 68 12.01 -8.62 7.59
CA ALA A 68 13.27 -8.15 7.03
C ALA A 68 13.52 -8.61 5.58
N ASN A 69 12.69 -9.49 5.01
CA ASN A 69 12.87 -9.98 3.64
C ASN A 69 13.00 -8.81 2.63
N PRO A 70 13.93 -8.89 1.66
CA PRO A 70 14.22 -7.80 0.73
C PRO A 70 13.00 -7.27 -0.04
N PHE A 71 12.05 -8.13 -0.41
CA PHE A 71 10.85 -7.71 -1.11
C PHE A 71 10.00 -6.77 -0.26
N PHE A 72 9.75 -7.13 1.01
CA PHE A 72 9.02 -6.25 1.92
C PHE A 72 9.83 -5.01 2.31
N ALA A 73 11.15 -5.14 2.45
CA ALA A 73 12.03 -4.02 2.77
C ALA A 73 11.98 -2.93 1.67
N ASP A 74 12.02 -3.31 0.40
CA ASP A 74 11.92 -2.35 -0.71
C ASP A 74 10.53 -1.71 -0.82
N ILE A 75 9.45 -2.46 -0.53
CA ILE A 75 8.10 -1.89 -0.42
C ILE A 75 8.07 -0.81 0.66
N ARG A 76 8.65 -1.07 1.83
CA ARG A 76 8.75 -0.09 2.91
C ARG A 76 9.64 1.09 2.54
N GLY A 77 10.71 0.85 1.79
CA GLY A 77 11.57 1.90 1.25
C GLY A 77 10.80 2.86 0.34
N TRP A 78 10.00 2.32 -0.59
CA TRP A 78 9.12 3.14 -1.42
C TRP A 78 8.08 3.90 -0.59
N GLN A 79 7.41 3.25 0.37
CA GLN A 79 6.44 3.92 1.25
C GLN A 79 7.07 5.09 2.03
N GLU A 80 8.30 4.93 2.49
CA GLU A 80 9.05 5.97 3.20
C GLU A 80 9.36 7.14 2.27
N SER A 81 9.81 6.89 1.03
CA SER A 81 10.00 7.95 0.03
C SER A 81 8.70 8.66 -0.33
N TYR A 82 7.60 7.91 -0.48
CA TYR A 82 6.27 8.46 -0.75
C TYR A 82 5.77 9.33 0.41
N TRP A 83 6.06 8.93 1.65
CA TRP A 83 5.78 9.72 2.84
C TRP A 83 6.60 11.03 2.87
N GLN A 84 7.92 10.93 2.71
CA GLN A 84 8.84 12.08 2.80
C GLN A 84 8.56 13.14 1.73
N SER A 85 8.16 12.72 0.54
CA SER A 85 7.76 13.60 -0.56
C SER A 85 6.35 14.19 -0.41
N LYS A 86 5.63 13.89 0.69
CA LYS A 86 4.22 14.23 0.88
C LYS A 86 3.33 13.73 -0.27
N GLY A 87 3.58 12.50 -0.71
CA GLY A 87 2.84 11.83 -1.76
C GLY A 87 1.33 11.81 -1.50
N ASN A 88 0.57 11.71 -2.56
CA ASN A 88 -0.88 11.78 -2.56
C ASN A 88 -1.53 10.62 -1.79
N TRP A 89 -2.00 10.86 -0.56
CA TRP A 89 -2.66 9.82 0.25
C TRP A 89 -4.12 9.58 -0.13
N LEU A 90 -4.65 10.29 -1.12
CA LEU A 90 -5.89 9.87 -1.81
C LEU A 90 -5.60 8.71 -2.78
N ALA A 91 -4.35 8.57 -3.22
CA ALA A 91 -3.81 7.52 -4.08
C ALA A 91 -2.72 6.69 -3.36
N PRO A 92 -3.01 6.04 -2.22
CA PRO A 92 -1.98 5.46 -1.37
C PRO A 92 -1.49 4.07 -1.83
N CYS A 93 -2.29 3.33 -2.61
CA CYS A 93 -2.14 1.89 -2.80
C CYS A 93 -1.02 1.55 -3.79
N LEU A 94 -0.05 0.74 -3.31
CA LEU A 94 1.02 0.21 -4.15
C LEU A 94 0.50 -0.58 -5.36
N ASN A 95 -0.60 -1.33 -5.20
CA ASN A 95 -1.12 -2.16 -6.29
C ASN A 95 -1.99 -1.39 -7.28
N ARG A 96 -2.92 -0.55 -6.78
CA ARG A 96 -3.91 0.11 -7.64
C ARG A 96 -3.43 1.44 -8.20
N ASP A 97 -2.74 2.22 -7.36
CA ASP A 97 -2.43 3.61 -7.68
C ASP A 97 -0.99 3.74 -8.21
N HIS A 98 -0.10 2.85 -7.75
CA HIS A 98 1.34 2.86 -8.10
C HIS A 98 1.81 1.54 -8.72
N HIS A 99 1.00 0.93 -9.59
CA HIS A 99 1.25 -0.41 -10.13
C HIS A 99 2.61 -0.55 -10.82
N ALA A 100 3.08 0.49 -11.51
CA ALA A 100 4.40 0.50 -12.16
C ALA A 100 5.55 0.27 -11.16
N ILE A 101 5.39 0.76 -9.92
CA ILE A 101 6.35 0.51 -8.84
C ILE A 101 6.25 -0.96 -8.41
N LEU A 102 5.05 -1.49 -8.23
CA LEU A 102 4.85 -2.90 -7.89
C LEU A 102 5.46 -3.83 -8.94
N THR A 103 5.22 -3.60 -10.24
CA THR A 103 5.78 -4.38 -11.35
C THR A 103 7.32 -4.41 -11.27
N ARG A 104 7.96 -3.27 -11.01
CA ARG A 104 9.42 -3.20 -10.84
C ARG A 104 9.91 -3.99 -9.64
N LEU A 105 9.18 -3.95 -8.52
CA LEU A 105 9.53 -4.70 -7.32
C LEU A 105 9.35 -6.22 -7.52
N ILE A 106 8.28 -6.64 -8.20
CA ILE A 106 8.06 -8.04 -8.55
C ILE A 106 9.17 -8.53 -9.49
N ALA A 107 9.51 -7.76 -10.53
CA ALA A 107 10.60 -8.11 -11.44
C ALA A 107 11.97 -8.18 -10.75
N LYS A 108 12.18 -7.38 -9.69
CA LYS A 108 13.45 -7.37 -8.93
C LYS A 108 13.59 -8.56 -7.99
N HIS A 109 12.51 -8.95 -7.32
CA HIS A 109 12.54 -9.94 -6.24
C HIS A 109 11.96 -11.30 -6.61
N GLU A 110 11.31 -11.40 -7.76
CA GLU A 110 10.67 -12.60 -8.30
C GLU A 110 9.84 -13.40 -7.28
N PRO A 111 8.95 -12.76 -6.48
CA PRO A 111 8.09 -13.47 -5.53
C PRO A 111 7.11 -14.39 -6.27
N ASP A 112 6.77 -15.52 -5.65
CA ASP A 112 5.86 -16.50 -6.24
C ASP A 112 4.40 -15.99 -6.19
N PRO A 113 3.61 -16.13 -7.28
CA PRO A 113 2.17 -15.91 -7.22
C PRO A 113 1.51 -16.97 -6.32
N ILE A 114 0.67 -16.53 -5.37
CA ILE A 114 0.08 -17.43 -4.36
C ILE A 114 -1.13 -18.23 -4.87
N ASP A 115 -1.67 -17.86 -6.04
CA ASP A 115 -2.77 -18.54 -6.71
C ASP A 115 -2.69 -18.40 -8.24
N GLU A 116 -3.59 -19.09 -8.95
CA GLU A 116 -3.62 -19.09 -10.41
C GLU A 116 -4.05 -17.75 -11.01
N SER A 117 -4.87 -16.97 -10.30
CA SER A 117 -5.28 -15.64 -10.78
C SER A 117 -4.13 -14.65 -10.72
N ALA A 118 -3.32 -14.69 -9.66
CA ALA A 118 -2.08 -13.94 -9.54
C ALA A 118 -1.08 -14.33 -10.63
N ARG A 119 -0.95 -15.63 -10.93
CA ARG A 119 -0.10 -16.13 -12.02
C ARG A 119 -0.56 -15.63 -13.38
N ALA A 120 -1.86 -15.72 -13.68
CA ALA A 120 -2.43 -15.25 -14.92
C ALA A 120 -2.23 -13.73 -15.09
N ALA A 121 -2.50 -12.94 -14.04
CA ALA A 121 -2.29 -11.49 -14.04
C ALA A 121 -0.81 -11.12 -14.26
N LEU A 122 0.13 -11.85 -13.67
CA LEU A 122 1.56 -11.63 -13.85
C LEU A 122 2.02 -11.91 -15.29
N LEU A 123 1.40 -12.88 -15.95
CA LEU A 123 1.73 -13.29 -17.32
C LEU A 123 0.99 -12.49 -18.41
N ASP A 124 0.05 -11.61 -18.03
CA ASP A 124 -0.70 -10.76 -18.94
C ASP A 124 -0.12 -9.33 -18.97
N PRO A 125 0.63 -8.94 -20.02
CA PRO A 125 1.20 -7.61 -20.11
C PRO A 125 0.14 -6.50 -20.20
N GLU A 126 -1.05 -6.80 -20.71
CA GLU A 126 -2.12 -5.81 -20.85
C GLU A 126 -2.78 -5.54 -19.49
N TYR A 127 -2.85 -6.54 -18.61
CA TYR A 127 -3.31 -6.36 -17.23
C TYR A 127 -2.45 -5.34 -16.47
N GLY A 128 -1.11 -5.51 -16.52
CA GLY A 128 -0.18 -4.58 -15.89
C GLY A 128 -0.29 -3.16 -16.45
N LYS A 129 -0.29 -3.02 -17.78
CA LYS A 129 -0.45 -1.71 -18.44
C LYS A 129 -1.77 -1.03 -18.09
N ALA A 130 -2.86 -1.79 -18.02
CA ALA A 130 -4.17 -1.25 -17.67
C ALA A 130 -4.20 -0.70 -16.23
N LEU A 131 -3.54 -1.37 -15.28
CA LEU A 131 -3.43 -0.88 -13.90
C LEU A 131 -2.50 0.32 -13.77
N GLU A 132 -1.40 0.35 -14.52
CA GLU A 132 -0.52 1.51 -14.59
C GLU A 132 -1.28 2.74 -15.12
N TYR A 133 -2.00 2.57 -16.23
CA TYR A 133 -2.84 3.63 -16.79
C TYR A 133 -3.96 4.07 -15.85
N TYR A 134 -4.59 3.13 -15.14
CA TYR A 134 -5.58 3.46 -14.11
C TYR A 134 -4.98 4.34 -13.00
N GLY A 135 -3.79 3.99 -12.51
CA GLY A 135 -3.08 4.77 -11.49
C GLY A 135 -2.77 6.20 -11.97
N GLU A 136 -2.28 6.34 -13.20
CA GLU A 136 -2.03 7.66 -13.82
C GLU A 136 -3.30 8.50 -13.92
N LEU A 137 -4.41 7.92 -14.36
CA LEU A 137 -5.69 8.63 -14.44
C LEU A 137 -6.16 9.07 -13.05
N TYR A 138 -6.05 8.20 -12.05
CA TYR A 138 -6.51 8.51 -10.70
C TYR A 138 -5.63 9.57 -10.03
N GLU A 139 -4.31 9.53 -10.23
CA GLU A 139 -3.40 10.58 -9.76
C GLU A 139 -3.76 11.93 -10.39
N ASN A 140 -3.93 11.98 -11.72
CA ASN A 140 -4.32 13.22 -12.43
C ASN A 140 -5.63 13.83 -11.92
N LEU A 141 -6.57 13.00 -11.45
CA LEU A 141 -7.84 13.45 -10.90
C LEU A 141 -7.73 13.92 -9.44
N SER A 142 -6.87 13.27 -8.65
CA SER A 142 -6.81 13.47 -7.21
C SER A 142 -5.68 14.38 -6.75
N GLU A 143 -4.66 14.61 -7.57
CA GLU A 143 -3.47 15.39 -7.24
C GLU A 143 -3.83 16.83 -6.86
N SER A 144 -4.68 17.51 -7.64
CA SER A 144 -5.10 18.89 -7.35
C SER A 144 -5.85 18.96 -6.01
N ILE A 145 -6.74 18.00 -5.76
CA ILE A 145 -7.50 17.89 -4.51
C ILE A 145 -6.55 17.65 -3.33
N TRP A 146 -5.57 16.75 -3.49
CA TRP A 146 -4.56 16.48 -2.48
C TRP A 146 -3.80 17.75 -2.10
N HIS A 147 -3.29 18.47 -3.11
CA HIS A 147 -2.55 19.71 -2.90
C HIS A 147 -3.42 20.78 -2.21
N GLU A 148 -4.62 21.04 -2.73
CA GLU A 148 -5.48 22.12 -2.26
C GLU A 148 -6.09 21.87 -0.88
N GLN A 149 -6.48 20.63 -0.58
CA GLN A 149 -7.24 20.33 0.63
C GLN A 149 -6.37 19.78 1.77
N TYR A 150 -5.25 19.14 1.47
CA TYR A 150 -4.43 18.43 2.46
C TYR A 150 -3.03 19.01 2.64
N LEU A 151 -2.44 19.60 1.60
CA LEU A 151 -1.08 20.17 1.69
C LEU A 151 -1.06 21.69 1.91
N GLN A 152 -2.09 22.42 1.47
CA GLN A 152 -2.21 23.85 1.79
C GLN A 152 -2.44 24.04 3.29
N ASP A 153 -1.69 24.95 3.90
CA ASP A 153 -1.84 25.31 5.30
C ASP A 153 -3.16 26.08 5.49
N GLN A 154 -4.24 25.36 5.81
CA GLN A 154 -5.57 25.95 6.03
C GLN A 154 -5.64 26.87 7.26
N ARG A 155 -4.52 27.08 8.00
CA ARG A 155 -4.43 27.99 9.15
C ARG A 155 -4.62 29.48 8.81
N GLN A 156 -4.83 29.86 7.55
CA GLN A 156 -5.13 31.23 7.13
C GLN A 156 -6.52 31.44 6.51
N LYS A 157 -7.43 30.46 6.52
CA LYS A 157 -8.85 30.71 6.19
C LYS A 157 -9.64 30.85 7.48
N GLU A 158 -9.52 32.05 8.04
CA GLU A 158 -10.28 32.62 9.15
C GLU A 158 -11.60 31.91 9.49
N PHE A 159 -11.65 31.22 10.63
CA PHE A 159 -12.90 31.13 11.39
C PHE A 159 -13.10 32.44 12.14
N HIS A 160 -13.48 33.51 11.42
CA HIS A 160 -14.17 34.63 12.03
C HIS A 160 -15.58 34.16 12.41
N VAL A 161 -15.69 33.48 13.55
CA VAL A 161 -16.97 33.37 14.26
C VAL A 161 -17.29 34.79 14.73
N LYS A 162 -18.08 35.53 13.96
CA LYS A 162 -18.74 36.73 14.48
C LYS A 162 -19.64 36.26 15.62
N GLY A 163 -19.20 36.55 16.85
CA GLY A 163 -20.03 36.40 18.03
C GLY A 163 -21.33 37.17 17.85
N SER A 164 -22.44 36.46 18.06
CA SER A 164 -23.77 37.01 18.28
C SER A 164 -23.85 37.76 19.61
#